data_AF-A0A932HS02-F1
#
_entry.id   AF-A0A932HS02-F1
#
_cell.length_a   1.000
_cell.length_b   1.000
_cell.length_c   1.000
_cell.angle_alpha   90.00
_cell.angle_beta   90.00
_cell.angle_gamma   90.00
#
_symmetry.space_group_name_H-M   'P 1'
#
loop_
_entity.id
_entity.type
_entity.pdbx_description
1 polymer ?
#
loop_
_entity_poly.entity_id
_entity_poly.type
_entity_poly.pdbx_seq_one_letter_code
_entity_poly.pdbx_strand_id
1 'polypeptide(L)'
;MSILLDTELQTMIRFQIAFGALVLVQAAHSVEEYLGRLWESFPPAQVLTGLISQDREFGFLVINVSLVAFGCWCVLWPVRLRWRSRLSFAWVWVAIQVINGIGHPLWTLQQGEYTPGVITAPVLLVIALYLARQSWAMHDPPPAAS
;
A
#
# COMPACT_ATOMS: atom_id res chain seq x y z
N MET A 1 3.46 14.84 32.05
CA MET A 1 2.49 13.75 31.78
C MET A 1 1.57 14.07 30.60
N SER A 2 0.89 15.23 30.55
CA SER A 2 -0.03 15.61 29.45
C SER A 2 0.62 15.59 28.05
N ILE A 3 1.76 16.29 27.88
CA ILE A 3 2.44 16.46 26.59
C ILE A 3 2.86 15.13 25.94
N LEU A 4 3.27 14.16 26.76
CA LEU A 4 3.70 12.83 26.31
C LEU A 4 2.51 12.00 25.79
N LEU A 5 1.38 12.07 26.49
CA LEU A 5 0.14 11.40 26.08
C LEU A 5 -0.39 11.97 24.75
N ASP A 6 -0.32 13.29 24.60
CA ASP A 6 -0.74 14.00 23.39
C ASP A 6 0.13 13.61 22.18
N THR A 7 1.44 13.45 22.38
CA THR A 7 2.38 13.09 21.30
C THR A 7 2.18 11.66 20.80
N GLU A 8 2.00 10.71 21.72
CA GLU A 8 1.70 9.31 21.39
C GLU A 8 0.36 9.18 20.64
N LEU A 9 -0.67 9.89 21.11
CA LEU A 9 -1.99 9.90 20.47
C LEU A 9 -1.91 10.48 19.05
N GLN A 10 -1.21 11.59 18.87
CA GLN A 10 -1.02 12.21 17.55
C GLN A 10 -0.26 11.31 16.58
N THR A 11 0.80 10.66 17.03
CA THR A 11 1.57 9.70 16.22
C THR A 11 0.69 8.54 15.76
N MET A 12 -0.13 8.00 16.65
CA MET A 12 -1.06 6.92 16.32
C MET A 12 -2.14 7.34 15.32
N ILE A 13 -2.72 8.53 15.50
CA ILE A 13 -3.74 9.06 14.57
C ILE A 13 -3.14 9.25 13.18
N ARG A 14 -1.94 9.86 13.09
CA ARG A 14 -1.23 10.04 11.81
C ARG A 14 -0.92 8.71 11.12
N PHE A 15 -0.55 7.69 11.88
CA PHE A 15 -0.31 6.35 11.34
C PHE A 15 -1.61 5.72 10.80
N GLN A 16 -2.71 5.80 11.56
CA GLN A 16 -4.01 5.27 11.12
C GLN A 16 -4.52 5.98 9.86
N ILE A 17 -4.41 7.31 9.81
CA ILE A 17 -4.79 8.12 8.64
C ILE A 17 -3.93 7.74 7.44
N ALA A 18 -2.61 7.67 7.60
CA ALA A 18 -1.71 7.33 6.51
C ALA A 18 -1.96 5.92 5.96
N PHE A 19 -2.17 4.94 6.83
CA PHE A 19 -2.51 3.58 6.41
C PHE A 19 -3.86 3.56 5.68
N GLY A 20 -4.88 4.23 6.21
CA GLY A 20 -6.19 4.34 5.56
C GLY A 20 -6.10 5.00 4.18
N ALA A 21 -5.33 6.09 4.06
CA ALA A 21 -5.06 6.75 2.79
C ALA A 21 -4.35 5.82 1.80
N LEU A 22 -3.35 5.04 2.26
CA LEU A 22 -2.66 4.04 1.43
C LEU A 22 -3.66 3.04 0.81
N VAL A 23 -4.60 2.52 1.61
CA VAL A 23 -5.61 1.57 1.13
C VAL A 23 -6.57 2.22 0.12
N LEU A 24 -7.00 3.46 0.36
CA LEU A 24 -7.85 4.19 -0.58
C LEU A 24 -7.14 4.44 -1.92
N VAL A 25 -5.87 4.85 -1.88
CA VAL A 25 -5.10 5.06 -3.10
C VAL A 25 -4.81 3.74 -3.79
N GLN A 26 -4.59 2.63 -3.05
CA GLN A 26 -4.45 1.30 -3.67
C GLN A 26 -5.75 0.91 -4.39
N ALA A 27 -6.92 1.20 -3.84
CA ALA A 27 -8.18 0.95 -4.54
C ALA A 27 -8.28 1.76 -5.83
N ALA A 28 -7.89 3.05 -5.80
CA ALA A 28 -7.85 3.88 -7.00
C ALA A 28 -6.82 3.37 -8.03
N HIS A 29 -5.66 2.91 -7.57
CA HIS A 29 -4.62 2.30 -8.39
C HIS A 29 -5.11 1.03 -9.08
N SER A 30 -5.75 0.12 -8.34
CA SER A 30 -6.38 -1.07 -8.90
C SER A 30 -7.42 -0.75 -9.97
N VAL A 31 -8.16 0.37 -9.84
CA VAL A 31 -9.12 0.84 -10.86
C VAL A 31 -8.39 1.34 -12.10
N GLU A 32 -7.34 2.15 -11.96
CA GLU A 32 -6.52 2.62 -13.09
C GLU A 32 -5.94 1.44 -13.87
N GLU A 33 -5.34 0.48 -13.17
CA GLU A 33 -4.80 -0.74 -13.77
C GLU A 33 -5.88 -1.57 -14.46
N TYR A 34 -7.08 -1.64 -13.87
CA TYR A 34 -8.19 -2.39 -14.45
C TYR A 34 -8.67 -1.76 -15.76
N LEU A 35 -8.89 -0.44 -15.76
CA LEU A 35 -9.31 0.31 -16.95
C LEU A 35 -8.24 0.25 -18.05
N GLY A 36 -6.96 0.23 -17.67
CA GLY A 36 -5.85 0.08 -18.59
C GLY A 36 -5.53 -1.37 -18.98
N ARG A 37 -6.32 -2.35 -18.49
CA ARG A 37 -6.17 -3.78 -18.79
C ARG A 37 -4.75 -4.29 -18.54
N LEU A 38 -4.18 -3.94 -17.39
CA LEU A 38 -2.78 -4.26 -17.03
C LEU A 38 -2.44 -5.76 -17.20
N TRP A 39 -3.43 -6.63 -16.98
CA TRP A 39 -3.29 -8.09 -17.16
C TRP A 39 -2.99 -8.54 -18.59
N GLU A 40 -3.07 -7.65 -19.58
CA GLU A 40 -2.74 -7.93 -20.99
C GLU A 40 -1.35 -7.46 -21.37
N SER A 41 -0.83 -6.42 -20.73
CA SER A 41 0.37 -5.72 -21.18
C SER A 41 1.57 -5.91 -20.24
N PHE A 42 1.34 -6.14 -18.95
CA PHE A 42 2.42 -6.23 -17.96
C PHE A 42 2.78 -7.69 -17.63
N PRO A 43 4.00 -8.16 -17.94
CA PRO A 43 4.35 -9.57 -17.75
C PRO A 43 4.20 -10.08 -16.30
N PRO A 44 4.60 -9.33 -15.26
CA PRO A 44 4.33 -9.76 -13.87
C PRO A 44 2.84 -9.95 -13.57
N ALA A 45 1.97 -9.08 -14.08
CA ALA A 45 0.53 -9.22 -13.91
C ALA A 45 -0.01 -10.46 -14.64
N GLN A 46 0.47 -10.73 -15.86
CA GLN A 46 0.08 -11.94 -16.61
C GLN A 46 0.45 -13.24 -15.86
N VAL A 47 1.63 -13.28 -15.24
CA VAL A 47 2.07 -14.44 -14.45
C VAL A 47 1.19 -14.59 -13.22
N LEU A 48 1.03 -13.53 -12.41
CA LEU A 48 0.24 -13.56 -11.18
C LEU A 48 -1.22 -13.95 -11.42
N THR A 49 -1.85 -13.36 -12.42
CA THR A 49 -3.26 -13.62 -12.75
C THR A 49 -3.47 -15.03 -13.31
N GLY A 50 -2.52 -15.53 -14.10
CA GLY A 50 -2.50 -16.89 -14.62
C GLY A 50 -2.39 -17.99 -13.55
N LEU A 51 -1.87 -17.67 -12.35
CA LEU A 51 -1.85 -18.60 -11.21
C LEU A 51 -3.25 -18.80 -10.60
N ILE A 52 -4.15 -17.83 -10.78
CA ILE A 52 -5.50 -17.86 -10.21
C ILE A 52 -6.51 -18.42 -11.21
N SER A 53 -6.41 -18.03 -12.48
CA SER A 53 -7.38 -18.41 -13.52
C SER A 53 -6.75 -18.39 -14.92
N GLN A 54 -7.28 -19.22 -15.82
CA GLN A 54 -6.96 -19.15 -17.26
C GLN A 54 -7.51 -17.87 -17.90
N ASP A 55 -8.63 -17.36 -17.37
CA ASP A 55 -9.11 -16.02 -17.65
C ASP A 55 -8.34 -15.02 -16.78
N ARG A 56 -7.40 -14.31 -17.41
CA ARG A 56 -6.51 -13.34 -16.74
C ARG A 56 -7.26 -12.13 -16.19
N GLU A 57 -8.35 -11.70 -16.83
CA GLU A 57 -9.15 -10.58 -16.33
C GLU A 57 -9.82 -10.97 -15.01
N PHE A 58 -10.44 -12.15 -14.98
CA PHE A 58 -11.02 -12.67 -13.74
C PHE A 58 -9.96 -12.84 -12.64
N GLY A 59 -8.79 -13.41 -12.98
CA GLY A 59 -7.67 -13.52 -12.05
C GLY A 59 -7.22 -12.16 -11.50
N PHE A 60 -7.16 -11.14 -12.36
CA PHE A 60 -6.80 -9.77 -11.99
C PHE A 60 -7.81 -9.15 -11.02
N LEU A 61 -9.10 -9.32 -11.31
CA LEU A 61 -10.18 -8.83 -10.45
C LEU A 61 -10.14 -9.50 -9.08
N VAL A 62 -9.99 -10.82 -9.03
CA VAL A 62 -9.89 -11.58 -7.77
C VAL A 62 -8.72 -11.09 -6.93
N ILE A 63 -7.53 -10.93 -7.52
CA ILE A 63 -6.34 -10.45 -6.79
C ILE A 63 -6.57 -9.04 -6.24
N ASN A 64 -7.02 -8.10 -7.06
CA ASN A 64 -7.18 -6.71 -6.64
C ASN A 64 -8.30 -6.52 -5.61
N VAL A 65 -9.45 -7.16 -5.82
CA VAL A 65 -10.55 -7.11 -4.85
C VAL A 65 -10.12 -7.73 -3.53
N SER A 66 -9.39 -8.85 -3.56
CA SER A 66 -8.86 -9.48 -2.34
C SER A 66 -7.85 -8.59 -1.63
N LEU A 67 -6.95 -7.92 -2.37
CA LEU A 67 -5.95 -7.01 -1.82
C LEU A 67 -6.62 -5.79 -1.15
N VAL A 68 -7.60 -5.17 -1.81
CA VAL A 68 -8.36 -4.04 -1.25
C VAL A 68 -9.16 -4.48 -0.03
N ALA A 69 -9.87 -5.61 -0.09
CA ALA A 69 -10.63 -6.15 1.04
C ALA A 69 -9.72 -6.45 2.24
N PHE A 70 -8.54 -7.02 1.99
CA PHE A 70 -7.53 -7.25 3.02
C PHE A 70 -7.02 -5.92 3.60
N GLY A 71 -6.82 -4.88 2.78
CA GLY A 71 -6.45 -3.54 3.23
C GLY A 71 -7.51 -2.92 4.14
N CYS A 72 -8.79 -2.99 3.74
CA CYS A 72 -9.92 -2.55 4.55
C CYS A 72 -9.97 -3.31 5.89
N TRP A 73 -9.79 -4.62 5.88
CA TRP A 73 -9.72 -5.41 7.10
C TRP A 73 -8.56 -4.97 8.01
N CYS A 74 -7.37 -4.74 7.44
CA CYS A 74 -6.21 -4.21 8.16
C CYS A 74 -6.50 -2.86 8.83
N VAL A 75 -7.16 -1.94 8.13
CA VAL A 75 -7.59 -0.63 8.68
C VAL A 75 -8.53 -0.83 9.86
N LEU A 76 -9.58 -1.64 9.69
CA LEU A 76 -10.67 -1.77 10.66
C LEU A 76 -10.26 -2.54 11.92
N TRP A 77 -9.36 -3.53 11.81
CA TRP A 77 -8.92 -4.37 12.93
C TRP A 77 -7.48 -4.11 13.34
N PRO A 78 -6.42 -4.69 12.71
CA PRO A 78 -5.05 -4.55 13.20
C PRO A 78 -4.61 -3.11 13.51
N VAL A 79 -4.93 -2.17 12.63
CA VAL A 79 -4.46 -0.78 12.73
C VAL A 79 -5.30 0.03 13.71
N ARG A 80 -6.64 0.02 13.56
CA ARG A 80 -7.56 0.76 14.45
C ARG A 80 -7.56 0.22 15.88
N LEU A 81 -7.54 -1.09 16.06
CA LEU A 81 -7.52 -1.75 17.38
C LEU A 81 -6.11 -1.93 17.94
N ARG A 82 -5.09 -1.38 17.28
CA ARG A 82 -3.71 -1.31 17.75
C ARG A 82 -3.11 -2.68 18.09
N TRP A 83 -3.39 -3.71 17.29
CA TRP A 83 -2.85 -5.06 17.48
C TRP A 83 -1.31 -5.04 17.56
N ARG A 84 -0.72 -6.02 18.25
CA ARG A 84 0.73 -6.16 18.38
C ARG A 84 1.43 -6.29 17.02
N SER A 85 0.79 -6.96 16.06
CA SER A 85 1.30 -7.18 14.70
C SER A 85 1.00 -6.05 13.71
N ARG A 86 0.42 -4.92 14.14
CA ARG A 86 0.04 -3.81 13.23
C ARG A 86 1.21 -3.31 12.38
N LEU A 87 2.42 -3.25 12.96
CA LEU A 87 3.61 -2.80 12.25
C LEU A 87 4.06 -3.82 11.20
N SER A 88 3.93 -5.12 11.50
CA SER A 88 4.21 -6.18 10.52
C SER A 88 3.28 -6.07 9.31
N PHE A 89 1.98 -5.87 9.53
CA PHE A 89 1.03 -5.63 8.43
C PHE A 89 1.39 -4.36 7.64
N ALA A 90 1.74 -3.26 8.32
CA ALA A 90 2.17 -2.03 7.65
C ALA A 90 3.43 -2.24 6.79
N TRP A 91 4.42 -2.99 7.26
CA TRP A 91 5.62 -3.28 6.48
C TRP A 91 5.33 -4.14 5.25
N VAL A 92 4.41 -5.10 5.32
CA VAL A 92 3.95 -5.85 4.15
C VAL A 92 3.33 -4.91 3.11
N TRP A 93 2.44 -4.02 3.55
CA TRP A 93 1.83 -3.01 2.68
C TRP A 93 2.89 -2.07 2.09
N VAL A 94 3.80 -1.53 2.90
CA VAL A 94 4.91 -0.70 2.43
C VAL A 94 5.71 -1.42 1.33
N ALA A 95 6.07 -2.69 1.53
CA ALA A 95 6.82 -3.45 0.55
C ALA A 95 6.08 -3.56 -0.78
N ILE A 96 4.80 -3.96 -0.76
CA ILE A 96 3.96 -4.05 -1.97
C ILE A 96 3.90 -2.71 -2.68
N GLN A 97 3.63 -1.62 -1.94
CA GLN A 97 3.43 -0.30 -2.52
C GLN A 97 4.73 0.34 -3.02
N VAL A 98 5.88 0.03 -2.43
CA VAL A 98 7.18 0.43 -2.96
C VAL A 98 7.46 -0.30 -4.28
N ILE A 99 7.15 -1.59 -4.37
CA ILE A 99 7.32 -2.37 -5.60
C ILE A 99 6.45 -1.78 -6.72
N ASN A 100 5.17 -1.53 -6.46
CA ASN A 100 4.28 -0.89 -7.45
C ASN A 100 4.74 0.54 -7.77
N GLY A 101 5.01 1.32 -6.73
CA GLY A 101 5.44 2.71 -6.79
C GLY A 101 6.69 2.96 -7.63
N ILE A 102 7.61 1.99 -7.68
CA ILE A 102 8.82 2.03 -8.51
C ILE A 102 8.60 1.31 -9.85
N GLY A 103 7.91 0.17 -9.84
CA GLY A 103 7.69 -0.69 -10.99
C GLY A 103 6.98 0.00 -12.15
N HIS A 104 5.85 0.68 -11.88
CA HIS A 104 5.08 1.34 -12.94
C HIS A 104 5.84 2.52 -13.59
N PRO A 105 6.49 3.43 -12.84
CA PRO A 105 7.29 4.48 -13.46
C PRO A 105 8.46 3.92 -14.28
N LEU A 106 9.22 2.95 -13.77
CA LEU A 106 10.33 2.36 -14.52
C LEU A 106 9.85 1.66 -15.79
N TRP A 107 8.76 0.90 -15.71
CA TRP A 107 8.19 0.24 -16.88
C TRP A 107 7.66 1.25 -17.90
N THR A 108 7.00 2.33 -17.45
CA THR A 108 6.57 3.44 -18.32
C THR A 108 7.74 4.07 -19.05
N LEU A 109 8.84 4.35 -18.35
CA LEU A 109 10.04 4.91 -18.97
C LEU A 109 10.65 3.95 -20.02
N GLN A 110 10.55 2.63 -19.82
CA GLN A 110 11.01 1.64 -20.77
C GLN A 110 10.11 1.52 -22.01
N GLN A 111 8.78 1.65 -21.84
CA GLN A 111 7.84 1.61 -22.97
C GLN A 111 7.82 2.92 -23.76
N GLY A 112 8.15 4.06 -23.13
CA GLY A 112 8.09 5.38 -23.77
C GLY A 112 6.67 5.91 -23.98
N GLU A 113 5.68 5.21 -23.46
CA GLU A 113 4.25 5.52 -23.60
C GLU A 113 3.55 5.35 -22.24
N TYR A 114 2.31 5.81 -22.14
CA TYR A 114 1.49 5.58 -20.95
C TYR A 114 1.35 4.08 -20.67
N THR A 115 1.58 3.68 -19.42
CA THR A 115 1.27 2.33 -18.94
C THR A 115 0.30 2.37 -17.76
N PRO A 116 -0.62 1.38 -17.64
CA PRO A 116 -1.61 1.40 -16.57
C PRO A 116 -0.94 1.39 -15.20
N GLY A 117 -1.45 2.22 -14.29
CA GLY A 117 -0.97 2.33 -12.91
C GLY A 117 0.07 3.44 -12.68
N VAL A 118 0.64 4.04 -13.73
CA VAL A 118 1.68 5.06 -13.60
C VAL A 118 1.18 6.38 -12.99
N ILE A 119 -0.11 6.70 -13.11
CA ILE A 119 -0.65 7.96 -12.56
C ILE A 119 -0.72 7.88 -11.04
N THR A 120 -1.19 6.75 -10.51
CA THR A 120 -1.42 6.56 -9.07
C THR A 120 -0.23 5.98 -8.33
N ALA A 121 0.65 5.21 -8.97
CA ALA A 121 1.83 4.59 -8.34
C ALA A 121 2.78 5.58 -7.62
N PRO A 122 3.08 6.79 -8.14
CA PRO A 122 3.90 7.76 -7.40
C PRO A 122 3.25 8.22 -6.09
N VAL A 123 1.93 8.35 -6.05
CA VAL A 123 1.19 8.71 -4.84
C VAL A 123 1.29 7.59 -3.82
N LEU A 124 1.13 6.33 -4.25
CA LEU A 124 1.34 5.15 -3.39
C LEU A 124 2.74 5.13 -2.80
N LEU A 125 3.76 5.41 -3.61
CA LEU A 125 5.15 5.45 -3.15
C LEU A 125 5.35 6.48 -2.05
N VAL A 126 4.86 7.70 -2.24
CA VAL A 126 4.99 8.78 -1.24
C VAL A 126 4.32 8.39 0.09
N ILE A 127 3.10 7.84 0.04
CA ILE A 127 2.38 7.42 1.25
C ILE A 127 3.10 6.23 1.91
N ALA A 128 3.59 5.27 1.13
CA ALA A 128 4.32 4.11 1.63
C ALA A 128 5.62 4.52 2.36
N LEU A 129 6.40 5.43 1.78
CA LEU A 129 7.62 5.96 2.42
C LEU A 129 7.30 6.75 3.69
N TYR A 130 6.20 7.52 3.68
CA TYR A 130 5.73 8.21 4.88
C TYR A 130 5.32 7.21 5.98
N LEU A 131 4.59 6.15 5.62
CA LEU A 131 4.17 5.11 6.55
C LEU A 131 5.35 4.29 7.10
N ALA A 132 6.36 4.02 6.26
CA ALA A 132 7.61 3.38 6.67
C ALA A 132 8.32 4.21 7.75
N ARG A 133 8.43 5.52 7.52
CA ARG A 133 9.03 6.45 8.49
C ARG A 133 8.27 6.47 9.82
N GLN A 134 6.93 6.50 9.77
CA GLN A 134 6.10 6.42 10.97
C GLN A 134 6.26 5.08 11.70
N SER A 135 6.36 3.98 10.96
CA SER A 135 6.54 2.64 11.51
C SER A 135 7.88 2.50 12.23
N TRP A 136 8.95 3.06 11.68
CA TRP A 136 10.26 3.15 12.34
C TRP A 136 10.21 3.96 13.63
N ALA A 137 9.61 5.16 13.60
CA ALA A 137 9.51 6.01 14.79
C ALA A 137 8.71 5.36 15.94
N MET A 138 7.79 4.44 15.63
CA MET A 138 7.06 3.67 16.65
C MET A 138 7.79 2.41 17.13
N HIS A 139 8.79 1.93 16.39
CA HIS A 139 9.62 0.79 16.81
C HIS A 139 10.74 1.24 17.75
N ASP A 140 11.37 2.37 17.43
CA ASP A 140 12.49 2.95 18.20
C ASP A 140 12.04 4.26 18.88
N PRO A 141 11.41 4.20 20.07
CA PRO A 141 11.08 5.42 20.81
C PRO A 141 12.37 6.15 21.23
N PRO A 142 12.39 7.50 21.23
CA PRO A 142 13.57 8.26 21.63
C PRO A 142 14.00 7.90 23.05
N PRO A 143 15.32 7.96 23.36
CA PRO A 143 15.80 7.68 24.70
C PRO A 143 15.09 8.61 25.70
N ALA A 144 14.62 8.03 26.82
CA ALA A 144 13.99 8.80 27.87
C ALA A 144 14.95 9.91 28.32
N ALA A 145 14.49 11.16 28.28
CA ALA A 145 15.28 12.29 28.77
C ALA A 145 15.60 12.05 30.25
N SER A 146 16.89 11.82 30.53
CA SER A 146 17.48 11.70 31.86
C SER A 146 17.61 13.05 32.53
#